data_AF-A0A6N2R6A1-F1
#
_entry.id   AF-A0A6N2R6A1-F1
#
_cell.length_a   1.000
_cell.length_b   1.000
_cell.length_c   1.000
_cell.angle_alpha   90.00
_cell.angle_beta   90.00
_cell.angle_gamma   90.00
#
_symmetry.space_group_name_H-M   'P 1'
#
loop_
_entity.id
_entity.type
_entity.pdbx_description
1 polymer ?
#
loop_
_entity_poly.entity_id
_entity_poly.type
_entity_poly.pdbx_seq_one_letter_code
_entity_poly.pdbx_strand_id
1 'polypeptide(L)'
;MNSEVTRARPLSSWGATALACALVGAGAAAGVMTSNGVAQAADVNVVTDASIKNTTHPNGPNNVFDSFNAVFSFDTTGKTVAENDTLTIKLPKELRTRQASFDVTDAQTGGVALRCSVPSGEGPELTCVFTDYMKTHENAKGQIHLVGDTAAESSSENLNFTVNHTVTLPVPMPNGKIVPKSNAHAPAKAYKDGWQLHNGHDERFTWEVYIPERQNHASTISVTDTFDPANGGYRLFNDPNGAWQRTRLLKWNSLEDFQNDPKRENFAEKVDVGGSINGGTFTMTETANGFVASFPNSGGDAYYLLKYYTELKVPASASVGSAFKNTAVVNDQVAEKSIVINTAGWGDVDADKKKTPTPTPSTTTPEPTPSTTTPEPTPSTTTPEPTPSTTTPEPEPTPSTTTPEPTPSTTTPEPTPSTTTPEPTPSTTTPEPEPTPSTTTPEPEPTPSTTTPESTPSTTSPEPEPSVSTSSAAPKVLAHTGASTAVVLIAGVLAGTLGAMISRRRAQ
;
A
#
# COMPACT_ATOMS: atom_id res chain seq x y z
N MET A 1 -33.00 63.16 -32.36
CA MET A 1 -34.47 63.06 -32.44
C MET A 1 -34.89 61.82 -31.67
N ASN A 2 -35.76 62.00 -30.67
CA ASN A 2 -36.76 61.12 -30.02
C ASN A 2 -36.69 59.60 -30.32
N SER A 3 -36.95 58.63 -29.41
CA SER A 3 -37.42 58.57 -28.00
C SER A 3 -37.44 57.06 -27.57
N GLU A 4 -37.83 56.54 -26.39
CA GLU A 4 -38.30 57.04 -25.07
C GLU A 4 -37.91 55.98 -23.99
N VAL A 5 -37.34 56.34 -22.81
CA VAL A 5 -37.96 56.41 -21.46
C VAL A 5 -38.06 55.09 -20.65
N THR A 6 -37.91 55.24 -19.32
CA THR A 6 -37.45 54.26 -18.31
C THR A 6 -38.41 54.18 -17.10
N ARG A 7 -38.49 53.04 -16.39
CA ARG A 7 -38.59 52.85 -14.90
C ARG A 7 -39.02 51.41 -14.57
N ALA A 8 -38.77 50.72 -13.43
CA ALA A 8 -38.01 50.88 -12.17
C ALA A 8 -38.89 50.54 -10.92
N ARG A 9 -38.26 49.93 -9.90
CA ARG A 9 -38.78 49.24 -8.68
C ARG A 9 -39.61 50.10 -7.69
N PRO A 10 -40.13 49.50 -6.59
CA PRO A 10 -39.49 49.70 -5.27
C PRO A 10 -39.35 48.45 -4.35
N LEU A 11 -39.06 48.66 -3.04
CA LEU A 11 -38.50 47.70 -2.04
C LEU A 11 -39.29 47.64 -0.70
N SER A 12 -38.82 46.80 0.26
CA SER A 12 -39.00 46.83 1.75
C SER A 12 -40.21 46.08 2.35
N SER A 13 -40.32 45.74 3.65
CA SER A 13 -39.39 45.36 4.77
C SER A 13 -40.24 45.04 6.04
N TRP A 14 -39.63 44.59 7.16
CA TRP A 14 -40.20 44.23 8.50
C TRP A 14 -40.75 42.79 8.62
N GLY A 15 -40.76 42.11 9.78
CA GLY A 15 -40.29 42.41 11.15
C GLY A 15 -40.55 41.20 12.07
N ALA A 16 -39.96 41.11 13.27
CA ALA A 16 -40.01 39.91 14.13
C ALA A 16 -40.68 40.14 15.50
N THR A 17 -41.45 39.14 15.98
CA THR A 17 -41.90 39.03 17.39
C THR A 17 -42.09 37.56 17.77
N ALA A 18 -41.75 37.18 19.02
CA ALA A 18 -41.98 35.86 19.59
C ALA A 18 -43.00 35.92 20.75
N LEU A 19 -43.70 34.82 21.04
CA LEU A 19 -44.25 34.53 22.38
C LEU A 19 -44.48 33.03 22.57
N ALA A 20 -44.35 32.55 23.80
CA ALA A 20 -44.59 31.16 24.20
C ALA A 20 -45.68 31.10 25.29
N CYS A 21 -46.40 29.98 25.40
CA CYS A 21 -47.09 29.60 26.62
C CYS A 21 -47.40 28.09 26.68
N ALA A 22 -47.27 27.52 27.87
CA ALA A 22 -47.53 26.12 28.20
C ALA A 22 -49.03 25.88 28.58
N LEU A 23 -49.57 24.76 29.08
CA LEU A 23 -49.03 23.57 29.79
C LEU A 23 -50.16 22.48 29.92
N VAL A 24 -49.79 21.24 30.28
CA VAL A 24 -50.61 20.12 30.86
C VAL A 24 -51.67 19.39 30.00
N GLY A 25 -51.47 18.07 29.88
CA GLY A 25 -52.50 17.03 29.80
C GLY A 25 -51.89 15.69 30.24
N ALA A 26 -52.43 15.03 31.27
CA ALA A 26 -51.76 13.92 31.96
C ALA A 26 -52.49 12.56 31.82
N GLY A 27 -51.69 11.49 31.74
CA GLY A 27 -52.03 10.18 32.32
C GLY A 27 -52.73 9.14 31.44
N ALA A 28 -51.96 8.16 30.96
CA ALA A 28 -52.37 6.75 30.92
C ALA A 28 -51.11 5.86 30.82
N ALA A 29 -50.90 4.96 31.79
CA ALA A 29 -49.82 3.98 31.74
C ALA A 29 -50.39 2.62 31.30
N ALA A 30 -49.90 2.09 30.18
CA ALA A 30 -50.12 0.69 29.78
C ALA A 30 -49.05 0.25 28.77
N GLY A 31 -48.40 -0.89 29.04
CA GLY A 31 -47.64 -1.64 28.04
C GLY A 31 -46.28 -1.07 27.63
N VAL A 32 -45.27 -1.19 28.49
CA VAL A 32 -43.89 -1.33 27.98
C VAL A 32 -43.82 -2.72 27.34
N MET A 33 -44.13 -2.80 26.04
CA MET A 33 -43.56 -3.87 25.23
C MET A 33 -42.07 -3.59 25.17
N THR A 34 -41.26 -4.47 25.77
CA THR A 34 -39.85 -4.58 25.42
C THR A 34 -39.82 -5.09 23.98
N SER A 35 -39.84 -4.17 23.01
CA SER A 35 -39.30 -4.47 21.70
C SER A 35 -37.87 -4.94 21.94
N ASN A 36 -37.56 -6.16 21.51
CA ASN A 36 -36.18 -6.62 21.45
C ASN A 36 -35.47 -5.73 20.44
N GLY A 37 -34.91 -4.62 20.93
CA GLY A 37 -34.02 -3.78 20.16
C GLY A 37 -32.88 -4.67 19.72
N VAL A 38 -32.77 -4.88 18.40
CA VAL A 38 -31.56 -5.44 17.82
C VAL A 38 -30.44 -4.55 18.29
N ALA A 39 -29.54 -5.07 19.13
CA ALA A 39 -28.41 -4.31 19.62
C ALA A 39 -27.62 -3.82 18.39
N GLN A 40 -27.65 -2.52 18.13
CA GLN A 40 -26.87 -1.94 17.05
C GLN A 40 -25.40 -1.94 17.49
N ALA A 41 -24.54 -2.42 16.60
CA ALA A 41 -23.10 -2.25 16.70
C ALA A 41 -22.75 -0.80 17.01
N ALA A 42 -21.87 -0.58 18.00
CA ALA A 42 -21.44 0.73 18.42
C ALA A 42 -19.95 0.98 18.11
N ASP A 43 -19.63 2.22 17.74
CA ASP A 43 -18.24 2.67 17.62
C ASP A 43 -17.61 2.85 19.01
N VAL A 44 -16.79 1.89 19.43
CA VAL A 44 -16.17 1.88 20.77
C VAL A 44 -14.80 2.58 20.76
N ASN A 45 -14.69 3.70 21.48
CA ASN A 45 -13.44 4.49 21.50
C ASN A 45 -12.40 3.80 22.39
N VAL A 46 -11.60 2.91 21.80
CA VAL A 46 -10.68 2.00 22.52
C VAL A 46 -9.20 2.22 22.23
N VAL A 47 -8.82 3.00 21.21
CA VAL A 47 -7.40 3.31 20.95
C VAL A 47 -6.85 4.22 22.05
N THR A 48 -5.70 3.84 22.59
CA THR A 48 -5.03 4.53 23.71
C THR A 48 -3.76 5.25 23.29
N ASP A 49 -3.05 4.74 22.29
CA ASP A 49 -1.81 5.29 21.77
C ASP A 49 -1.59 4.90 20.32
N ALA A 50 -0.77 5.66 19.59
CA ALA A 50 -0.33 5.28 18.25
C ALA A 50 1.09 5.76 17.95
N SER A 51 1.83 4.95 17.21
CA SER A 51 3.18 5.26 16.74
C SER A 51 3.34 4.92 15.26
N ILE A 52 4.35 5.49 14.60
CA ILE A 52 4.64 5.23 13.20
C ILE A 52 6.16 5.20 12.98
N LYS A 53 6.63 4.32 12.10
CA LYS A 53 8.05 4.20 11.74
C LYS A 53 8.19 4.06 10.22
N ASN A 54 9.11 4.82 9.64
CA ASN A 54 9.55 4.63 8.25
C ASN A 54 10.38 3.33 8.17
N THR A 55 10.02 2.44 7.26
CA THR A 55 10.69 1.15 7.06
C THR A 55 11.65 1.16 5.87
N THR A 56 11.50 2.11 4.93
CA THR A 56 12.44 2.33 3.81
C THR A 56 13.69 3.09 4.27
N HIS A 57 13.52 4.16 5.06
CA HIS A 57 14.58 4.98 5.63
C HIS A 57 14.39 5.13 7.16
N PRO A 58 14.73 4.10 7.97
CA PRO A 58 14.50 4.14 9.42
C PRO A 58 15.20 5.29 10.16
N ASN A 59 16.32 5.77 9.61
CA ASN A 59 17.12 6.87 10.16
C ASN A 59 16.80 8.23 9.48
N GLY A 60 15.77 8.27 8.63
CA GLY A 60 15.35 9.46 7.89
C GLY A 60 16.25 9.84 6.71
N PRO A 61 15.92 10.94 6.01
CA PRO A 61 14.68 11.72 6.14
C PRO A 61 13.45 10.91 5.69
N ASN A 62 12.25 11.34 6.11
CA ASN A 62 11.01 10.73 5.63
C ASN A 62 10.66 11.29 4.25
N ASN A 63 10.77 10.48 3.20
CA ASN A 63 10.44 10.92 1.85
C ASN A 63 9.02 10.55 1.47
N VAL A 64 8.46 11.20 0.45
CA VAL A 64 7.26 10.72 -0.26
C VAL A 64 7.57 9.40 -0.99
N PHE A 65 6.63 8.45 -0.94
CA PHE A 65 6.76 7.06 -1.40
C PHE A 65 7.77 6.20 -0.61
N ASP A 66 8.00 6.54 0.65
CA ASP A 66 8.65 5.64 1.61
C ASP A 66 7.59 4.78 2.30
N SER A 67 7.88 3.50 2.54
CA SER A 67 7.01 2.61 3.28
C SER A 67 7.07 2.88 4.80
N PHE A 68 5.97 2.64 5.49
CA PHE A 68 5.84 2.80 6.93
C PHE A 68 5.18 1.59 7.60
N ASN A 69 5.37 1.48 8.92
CA ASN A 69 4.55 0.65 9.81
C ASN A 69 3.96 1.56 10.90
N ALA A 70 2.63 1.69 10.93
CA ALA A 70 1.87 2.37 11.96
C ALA A 70 1.33 1.34 12.94
N VAL A 71 1.38 1.65 14.24
CA VAL A 71 0.99 0.76 15.33
C VAL A 71 -0.01 1.48 16.20
N PHE A 72 -1.21 0.93 16.34
CA PHE A 72 -2.29 1.47 17.17
C PHE A 72 -2.51 0.54 18.36
N SER A 73 -2.27 1.04 19.57
CA SER A 73 -2.55 0.31 20.81
C SER A 73 -4.02 0.52 21.19
N PHE A 74 -4.71 -0.55 21.60
CA PHE A 74 -6.09 -0.47 22.08
C PHE A 74 -6.26 -1.12 23.46
N ASP A 75 -7.21 -0.58 24.23
CA ASP A 75 -7.59 -1.07 25.56
C ASP A 75 -9.10 -0.96 25.78
N THR A 76 -9.75 -2.11 25.97
CA THR A 76 -11.18 -2.25 26.25
C THR A 76 -11.49 -2.31 27.75
N THR A 77 -10.49 -2.24 28.64
CA THR A 77 -10.68 -2.34 30.10
C THR A 77 -11.69 -1.32 30.61
N GLY A 78 -12.67 -1.80 31.39
CA GLY A 78 -13.73 -0.95 31.95
C GLY A 78 -14.75 -0.44 30.92
N LYS A 79 -14.71 -0.92 29.68
CA LYS A 79 -15.69 -0.62 28.63
C LYS A 79 -16.48 -1.89 28.31
N THR A 80 -17.77 -1.74 28.08
CA THR A 80 -18.59 -2.82 27.52
C THR A 80 -18.33 -2.86 26.01
N VAL A 81 -17.82 -3.98 25.52
CA VAL A 81 -17.61 -4.26 24.10
C VAL A 81 -18.25 -5.60 23.77
N ALA A 82 -19.00 -5.66 22.68
CA ALA A 82 -19.74 -6.82 22.19
C ALA A 82 -19.26 -7.26 20.79
N GLU A 83 -19.76 -8.40 20.35
CA GLU A 83 -19.62 -8.83 18.95
C GLU A 83 -20.32 -7.82 18.02
N ASN A 84 -19.68 -7.54 16.89
CA ASN A 84 -20.02 -6.54 15.87
C ASN A 84 -19.76 -5.07 16.23
N ASP A 85 -19.37 -4.74 17.48
CA ASP A 85 -18.90 -3.37 17.79
C ASP A 85 -17.66 -3.02 16.94
N THR A 86 -17.49 -1.72 16.67
CA THR A 86 -16.51 -1.22 15.70
C THR A 86 -15.46 -0.32 16.33
N LEU A 87 -14.25 -0.43 15.81
CA LEU A 87 -13.16 0.54 15.98
C LEU A 87 -12.82 1.08 14.59
N THR A 88 -12.88 2.40 14.40
CA THR A 88 -12.49 3.05 13.14
C THR A 88 -11.30 3.99 13.36
N ILE A 89 -10.34 3.95 12.44
CA ILE A 89 -9.14 4.79 12.46
C ILE A 89 -8.95 5.38 11.06
N LYS A 90 -9.28 6.66 10.93
CA LYS A 90 -9.04 7.43 9.71
C LYS A 90 -7.57 7.81 9.61
N LEU A 91 -6.91 7.37 8.55
CA LEU A 91 -5.54 7.77 8.25
C LEU A 91 -5.51 9.22 7.69
N PRO A 92 -4.46 9.99 7.98
CA PRO A 92 -4.20 11.26 7.32
C PRO A 92 -3.92 11.07 5.82
N LYS A 93 -4.26 12.07 5.00
CA LYS A 93 -4.08 12.07 3.54
C LYS A 93 -2.61 11.90 3.11
N GLU A 94 -1.67 12.24 4.00
CA GLU A 94 -0.23 12.08 3.83
C GLU A 94 0.21 10.61 3.79
N LEU A 95 -0.66 9.66 4.12
CA LEU A 95 -0.44 8.21 4.06
C LEU A 95 -1.38 7.56 3.05
N ARG A 96 -0.93 6.48 2.41
CA ARG A 96 -1.73 5.60 1.56
C ARG A 96 -1.59 4.13 1.95
N THR A 97 -2.62 3.32 1.73
CA THR A 97 -2.54 1.86 1.87
C THR A 97 -3.05 1.16 0.61
N ARG A 98 -2.79 -0.14 0.54
CA ARG A 98 -3.46 -1.08 -0.36
C ARG A 98 -4.81 -1.50 0.22
N GLN A 99 -5.62 -2.19 -0.57
CA GLN A 99 -6.77 -2.90 0.01
C GLN A 99 -6.23 -4.12 0.77
N ALA A 100 -6.70 -4.32 1.99
CA ALA A 100 -6.37 -5.50 2.77
C ALA A 100 -7.44 -5.83 3.79
N SER A 101 -7.47 -7.10 4.20
CA SER A 101 -8.18 -7.54 5.41
C SER A 101 -7.28 -8.49 6.18
N PHE A 102 -7.29 -8.38 7.50
CA PHE A 102 -6.43 -9.14 8.40
C PHE A 102 -7.07 -9.28 9.78
N ASP A 103 -6.68 -10.31 10.51
CA ASP A 103 -7.20 -10.60 11.85
C ASP A 103 -6.26 -10.09 12.93
N VAL A 104 -6.82 -9.70 14.09
CA VAL A 104 -6.08 -9.48 15.34
C VAL A 104 -6.33 -10.70 16.21
N THR A 105 -5.26 -11.46 16.49
CA THR A 105 -5.36 -12.80 17.09
C THR A 105 -4.71 -12.87 18.46
N ASP A 106 -5.38 -13.52 19.39
CA ASP A 106 -4.80 -13.95 20.65
C ASP A 106 -3.74 -15.02 20.37
N ALA A 107 -2.48 -14.70 20.66
CA ALA A 107 -1.33 -15.57 20.39
C ALA A 107 -1.28 -16.83 21.27
N GLN A 108 -2.03 -16.84 22.40
CA GLN A 108 -2.12 -17.99 23.31
C GLN A 108 -3.25 -18.95 22.92
N THR A 109 -4.40 -18.42 22.51
CA THR A 109 -5.59 -19.25 22.20
C THR A 109 -5.84 -19.45 20.70
N GLY A 110 -5.25 -18.64 19.83
CA GLY A 110 -5.57 -18.56 18.40
C GLY A 110 -6.92 -17.89 18.10
N GLY A 111 -7.60 -17.33 19.12
CA GLY A 111 -8.88 -16.66 18.95
C GLY A 111 -8.73 -15.32 18.21
N VAL A 112 -9.53 -15.12 17.16
CA VAL A 112 -9.60 -13.84 16.43
C VAL A 112 -10.49 -12.89 17.23
N ALA A 113 -9.96 -11.80 17.80
CA ALA A 113 -10.75 -10.83 18.56
C ALA A 113 -11.31 -9.69 17.69
N LEU A 114 -10.57 -9.29 16.66
CA LEU A 114 -10.98 -8.27 15.69
C LEU A 114 -10.75 -8.79 14.26
N ARG A 115 -11.67 -8.47 13.35
CA ARG A 115 -11.45 -8.54 11.91
C ARG A 115 -11.29 -7.14 11.36
N CYS A 116 -10.10 -6.82 10.87
CA CYS A 116 -9.75 -5.51 10.34
C CYS A 116 -9.79 -5.51 8.80
N SER A 117 -10.23 -4.40 8.23
CA SER A 117 -10.20 -4.14 6.79
C SER A 117 -9.87 -2.68 6.50
N VAL A 118 -9.10 -2.44 5.45
CA VAL A 118 -8.71 -1.10 4.98
C VAL A 118 -8.85 -1.05 3.45
N PRO A 119 -9.47 0.00 2.88
CA PRO A 119 -9.55 0.17 1.44
C PRO A 119 -8.25 0.72 0.85
N SER A 120 -8.02 0.49 -0.44
CA SER A 120 -6.89 1.09 -1.17
C SER A 120 -7.10 2.60 -1.37
N GLY A 121 -6.09 3.43 -1.11
CA GLY A 121 -6.16 4.87 -1.41
C GLY A 121 -5.35 5.75 -0.45
N GLU A 122 -5.50 7.06 -0.60
CA GLU A 122 -4.88 8.09 0.26
C GLU A 122 -5.83 8.48 1.40
N GLY A 123 -5.29 8.61 2.62
CA GLY A 123 -6.08 8.77 3.86
C GLY A 123 -7.25 7.79 4.01
N PRO A 124 -7.06 6.46 3.81
CA PRO A 124 -8.14 5.49 3.93
C PRO A 124 -8.61 5.36 5.39
N GLU A 125 -9.76 4.72 5.60
CA GLU A 125 -10.26 4.41 6.94
C GLU A 125 -10.06 2.93 7.23
N LEU A 126 -9.31 2.62 8.28
CA LEU A 126 -9.18 1.28 8.82
C LEU A 126 -10.40 1.01 9.70
N THR A 127 -11.13 -0.06 9.42
CA THR A 127 -12.29 -0.50 10.19
C THR A 127 -12.00 -1.88 10.77
N CYS A 128 -12.08 -2.02 12.09
CA CYS A 128 -11.93 -3.28 12.79
C CYS A 128 -13.22 -3.62 13.54
N VAL A 129 -13.75 -4.83 13.32
CA VAL A 129 -15.00 -5.32 13.91
C VAL A 129 -14.69 -6.36 14.99
N PHE A 130 -15.20 -6.16 16.20
CA PHE A 130 -15.09 -7.13 17.30
C PHE A 130 -15.89 -8.41 16.99
N THR A 131 -15.31 -9.56 17.29
CA THR A 131 -15.90 -10.87 16.97
C THR A 131 -16.68 -11.48 18.14
N ASP A 132 -17.16 -12.71 17.94
CA ASP A 132 -17.73 -13.56 18.98
C ASP A 132 -16.74 -13.91 20.11
N TYR A 133 -15.44 -13.70 19.93
CA TYR A 133 -14.43 -13.80 20.99
C TYR A 133 -14.80 -12.95 22.22
N MET A 134 -15.42 -11.78 22.00
CA MET A 134 -15.90 -10.90 23.08
C MET A 134 -17.12 -11.45 23.84
N LYS A 135 -17.73 -12.57 23.43
CA LYS A 135 -18.76 -13.26 24.23
C LYS A 135 -18.16 -13.91 25.47
N THR A 136 -16.93 -14.42 25.36
CA THR A 136 -16.24 -15.19 26.41
C THR A 136 -15.03 -14.47 27.01
N HIS A 137 -14.58 -13.38 26.41
CA HIS A 137 -13.46 -12.57 26.91
C HIS A 137 -13.85 -11.11 27.20
N GLU A 138 -13.10 -10.47 28.10
CA GLU A 138 -13.21 -9.07 28.52
C GLU A 138 -11.82 -8.44 28.72
N ASN A 139 -11.76 -7.11 28.90
CA ASN A 139 -10.51 -6.36 29.10
C ASN A 139 -9.42 -6.62 28.03
N ALA A 140 -9.83 -6.94 26.80
CA ALA A 140 -8.94 -7.10 25.66
C ALA A 140 -8.03 -5.88 25.46
N LYS A 141 -6.72 -6.12 25.36
CA LYS A 141 -5.65 -5.16 25.08
C LYS A 141 -4.78 -5.70 23.96
N GLY A 142 -4.32 -4.84 23.06
CA GLY A 142 -3.51 -5.33 21.94
C GLY A 142 -2.95 -4.23 21.06
N GLN A 143 -2.30 -4.65 19.97
CA GLN A 143 -1.75 -3.76 18.96
C GLN A 143 -2.26 -4.13 17.58
N ILE A 144 -2.63 -3.10 16.82
CA ILE A 144 -2.99 -3.19 15.40
C ILE A 144 -1.85 -2.56 14.62
N HIS A 145 -1.16 -3.37 13.83
CA HIS A 145 -0.13 -2.93 12.90
C HIS A 145 -0.72 -2.70 11.52
N LEU A 146 -0.29 -1.64 10.85
CA LEU A 146 -0.73 -1.25 9.52
C LEU A 146 0.46 -0.75 8.70
N VAL A 147 0.72 -1.41 7.58
CA VAL A 147 1.76 -1.07 6.61
C VAL A 147 1.15 -0.36 5.41
N GLY A 148 1.81 0.71 4.99
CA GLY A 148 1.45 1.50 3.81
C GLY A 148 2.64 2.33 3.34
N ASP A 149 2.39 3.30 2.47
CA ASP A 149 3.41 4.22 1.96
C ASP A 149 3.03 5.69 2.25
N THR A 150 4.03 6.56 2.33
CA THR A 150 3.79 8.01 2.37
C THR A 150 3.30 8.50 1.00
N ALA A 151 2.26 9.32 1.02
CA ALA A 151 1.51 9.75 -0.15
C ALA A 151 1.81 11.18 -0.59
N ALA A 152 2.09 12.07 0.35
CA ALA A 152 2.29 13.50 0.12
C ALA A 152 3.23 14.10 1.17
N GLU A 153 3.76 15.29 0.88
CA GLU A 153 4.54 16.10 1.82
C GLU A 153 3.68 16.52 3.02
N SER A 154 4.23 16.49 4.24
CA SER A 154 3.52 16.93 5.45
C SER A 154 3.95 18.34 5.87
N SER A 155 2.98 19.16 6.29
CA SER A 155 3.23 20.51 6.82
C SER A 155 3.70 20.51 8.29
N SER A 156 3.69 19.34 8.93
CA SER A 156 3.90 19.11 10.35
C SER A 156 4.74 17.85 10.57
N GLU A 157 5.48 17.81 11.68
CA GLU A 157 6.18 16.61 12.15
C GLU A 157 5.21 15.60 12.80
N ASN A 158 4.04 16.06 13.23
CA ASN A 158 2.96 15.19 13.70
C ASN A 158 1.96 14.91 12.57
N LEU A 159 1.60 13.64 12.39
CA LEU A 159 0.50 13.18 11.56
C LEU A 159 -0.76 12.98 12.42
N ASN A 160 -1.91 13.43 11.95
CA ASN A 160 -3.15 13.40 12.70
C ASN A 160 -4.05 12.25 12.22
N PHE A 161 -4.25 11.26 13.07
CA PHE A 161 -5.21 10.17 12.85
C PHE A 161 -6.53 10.53 13.53
N THR A 162 -7.67 10.08 12.99
CA THR A 162 -8.98 10.29 13.64
C THR A 162 -9.59 8.95 14.06
N VAL A 163 -9.68 8.71 15.36
CA VAL A 163 -10.33 7.54 15.95
C VAL A 163 -11.82 7.80 16.10
N ASN A 164 -12.66 6.85 15.69
CA ASN A 164 -14.12 6.88 15.77
C ASN A 164 -14.71 8.23 15.35
N HIS A 165 -14.23 8.74 14.21
CA HIS A 165 -14.62 9.98 13.53
C HIS A 165 -14.54 11.29 14.35
N THR A 166 -14.09 11.24 15.60
CA THR A 166 -14.24 12.34 16.58
C THR A 166 -12.99 12.67 17.37
N VAL A 167 -12.13 11.68 17.65
CA VAL A 167 -10.91 11.86 18.46
C VAL A 167 -9.70 11.99 17.55
N THR A 168 -9.10 13.19 17.51
CA THR A 168 -7.84 13.40 16.79
C THR A 168 -6.65 12.97 17.66
N LEU A 169 -5.87 12.01 17.16
CA LEU A 169 -4.65 11.50 17.77
C LEU A 169 -3.43 12.02 16.97
N PRO A 170 -2.68 13.01 17.50
CA PRO A 170 -1.46 13.50 16.86
C PRO A 170 -0.29 12.55 17.16
N VAL A 171 0.26 11.93 16.12
CA VAL A 171 1.36 10.97 16.20
C VAL A 171 2.64 11.59 15.64
N PRO A 172 3.73 11.69 16.41
CA PRO A 172 5.00 12.23 15.91
C PRO A 172 5.67 11.28 14.92
N MET A 173 6.12 11.81 13.79
CA MET A 173 6.98 11.10 12.84
C MET A 173 8.43 11.11 13.34
N PRO A 174 9.06 9.94 13.58
CA PRO A 174 10.49 9.88 13.82
C PRO A 174 11.26 10.49 12.65
N ASN A 175 12.29 11.29 12.92
CA ASN A 175 13.06 12.03 11.91
C ASN A 175 12.30 13.17 11.19
N GLY A 176 11.17 13.62 11.74
CA GLY A 176 10.46 14.84 11.32
C GLY A 176 9.48 14.65 10.16
N LYS A 177 9.05 15.77 9.57
CA LYS A 177 8.03 15.82 8.51
C LYS A 177 8.37 15.01 7.27
N ILE A 178 7.35 14.63 6.50
CA ILE A 178 7.49 14.01 5.18
C ILE A 178 7.90 15.09 4.17
N VAL A 179 9.01 14.89 3.46
CA VAL A 179 9.60 15.80 2.49
C VAL A 179 9.61 15.20 1.08
N PRO A 180 9.67 16.00 0.01
CA PRO A 180 9.93 15.47 -1.32
C PRO A 180 11.38 14.97 -1.41
N LYS A 181 11.63 13.97 -2.28
CA LYS A 181 13.00 13.53 -2.58
C LYS A 181 13.76 14.70 -3.22
N SER A 182 14.93 15.04 -2.68
CA SER A 182 15.68 16.23 -3.10
C SER A 182 16.18 16.14 -4.54
N ASN A 183 16.75 14.99 -4.92
CA ASN A 183 17.28 14.72 -6.26
C ASN A 183 16.66 13.43 -6.81
N ALA A 184 16.57 13.31 -8.14
CA ALA A 184 16.21 12.04 -8.76
C ALA A 184 17.30 10.99 -8.49
N HIS A 185 16.90 9.75 -8.18
CA HIS A 185 17.84 8.63 -8.18
C HIS A 185 18.28 8.35 -9.62
N ALA A 186 19.52 8.71 -9.94
CA ALA A 186 20.11 8.60 -11.28
C ALA A 186 21.26 7.56 -11.30
N PRO A 187 20.94 6.26 -11.39
CA PRO A 187 21.90 5.19 -11.62
C PRO A 187 22.88 5.49 -12.75
N ALA A 188 24.16 5.20 -12.51
CA ALA A 188 25.21 5.34 -13.53
C ALA A 188 25.16 4.23 -14.59
N LYS A 189 24.59 3.06 -14.27
CA LYS A 189 24.37 1.92 -15.17
C LYS A 189 22.88 1.67 -15.38
N ALA A 190 22.53 0.79 -16.31
CA ALA A 190 21.15 0.33 -16.45
C ALA A 190 20.60 -0.15 -15.09
N TYR A 191 19.40 0.31 -14.74
CA TYR A 191 18.76 0.00 -13.46
C TYR A 191 17.26 -0.22 -13.68
N LYS A 192 16.65 -0.99 -12.79
CA LYS A 192 15.26 -1.38 -12.90
C LYS A 192 14.57 -1.13 -11.56
N ASP A 193 13.41 -0.49 -11.63
CA ASP A 193 12.55 -0.28 -10.49
C ASP A 193 11.10 -0.62 -10.84
N GLY A 194 10.26 -0.74 -9.82
CA GLY A 194 8.85 -1.00 -10.00
C GLY A 194 8.11 -1.18 -8.68
N TRP A 195 6.79 -1.03 -8.78
CA TRP A 195 5.86 -1.13 -7.66
C TRP A 195 4.48 -1.61 -8.14
N GLN A 196 3.76 -2.33 -7.28
CA GLN A 196 2.36 -2.68 -7.49
C GLN A 196 1.49 -1.41 -7.39
N LEU A 197 0.46 -1.29 -8.22
CA LEU A 197 -0.43 -0.13 -8.20
C LEU A 197 -1.32 -0.12 -6.95
N HIS A 198 -1.73 1.07 -6.51
CA HIS A 198 -2.44 1.30 -5.24
C HIS A 198 -3.91 1.73 -5.41
N ASN A 199 -4.41 1.81 -6.63
CA ASN A 199 -5.68 2.47 -6.95
C ASN A 199 -6.77 1.49 -7.40
N GLY A 200 -6.97 0.41 -6.62
CA GLY A 200 -7.91 -0.66 -6.98
C GLY A 200 -7.43 -1.56 -8.12
N HIS A 201 -6.11 -1.67 -8.31
CA HIS A 201 -5.46 -2.46 -9.36
C HIS A 201 -4.32 -3.32 -8.77
N ASP A 202 -4.66 -4.16 -7.80
CA ASP A 202 -3.69 -5.04 -7.11
C ASP A 202 -3.12 -6.11 -8.08
N GLU A 203 -3.79 -6.35 -9.21
CA GLU A 203 -3.30 -7.17 -10.31
C GLU A 203 -2.23 -6.49 -11.18
N ARG A 204 -1.96 -5.18 -11.01
CA ARG A 204 -1.08 -4.40 -11.89
C ARG A 204 0.19 -3.90 -11.22
N PHE A 205 1.24 -3.81 -12.03
CA PHE A 205 2.55 -3.28 -11.64
C PHE A 205 2.99 -2.19 -12.62
N THR A 206 3.66 -1.17 -12.08
CA THR A 206 4.44 -0.20 -12.86
C THR A 206 5.88 -0.66 -12.85
N TRP A 207 6.53 -0.61 -14.01
CA TRP A 207 7.97 -0.86 -14.14
C TRP A 207 8.65 0.32 -14.83
N GLU A 208 9.86 0.61 -14.38
CA GLU A 208 10.72 1.63 -14.94
C GLU A 208 12.12 1.05 -15.18
N VAL A 209 12.62 1.15 -16.42
CA VAL A 209 14.00 0.81 -16.77
C VAL A 209 14.74 2.11 -17.09
N TYR A 210 15.76 2.37 -16.29
CA TYR A 210 16.61 3.56 -16.30
C TYR A 210 17.80 3.27 -17.20
N ILE A 211 18.03 4.15 -18.17
CA ILE A 211 19.01 3.92 -19.24
C ILE A 211 19.90 5.17 -19.36
N PRO A 212 21.03 5.21 -18.63
CA PRO A 212 22.03 6.26 -18.77
C PRO A 212 22.83 6.08 -20.07
N GLU A 213 22.86 7.10 -20.93
CA GLU A 213 23.55 7.02 -22.22
C GLU A 213 25.08 6.97 -22.08
N ARG A 214 25.66 7.63 -21.06
CA ARG A 214 27.12 7.66 -20.82
C ARG A 214 27.80 6.29 -20.76
N GLN A 215 27.08 5.24 -20.36
CA GLN A 215 27.61 3.86 -20.26
C GLN A 215 27.16 2.95 -21.42
N ASN A 216 26.51 3.50 -22.44
CA ASN A 216 25.98 2.75 -23.56
C ASN A 216 26.49 3.33 -24.89
N HIS A 217 27.52 2.71 -25.45
CA HIS A 217 28.20 3.17 -26.66
C HIS A 217 27.68 2.54 -27.96
N ALA A 218 26.63 1.73 -27.91
CA ALA A 218 26.02 1.17 -29.12
C ALA A 218 25.23 2.24 -29.88
N SER A 219 25.17 2.14 -31.22
CA SER A 219 24.38 3.04 -32.07
C SER A 219 22.87 2.91 -31.88
N THR A 220 22.41 1.77 -31.36
CA THR A 220 21.01 1.48 -31.03
C THR A 220 20.94 1.03 -29.58
N ILE A 221 20.02 1.59 -28.81
CA ILE A 221 19.66 1.09 -27.49
C ILE A 221 18.62 0.00 -27.68
N SER A 222 18.90 -1.21 -27.19
CA SER A 222 17.96 -2.33 -27.13
C SER A 222 17.72 -2.73 -25.67
N VAL A 223 16.46 -2.96 -25.34
CA VAL A 223 15.99 -3.41 -24.02
C VAL A 223 15.22 -4.71 -24.23
N THR A 224 15.80 -5.83 -23.79
CA THR A 224 15.10 -7.12 -23.72
C THR A 224 14.58 -7.30 -22.30
N ASP A 225 13.27 -7.21 -22.11
CA ASP A 225 12.62 -7.40 -20.81
C ASP A 225 12.01 -8.79 -20.74
N THR A 226 12.25 -9.51 -19.65
CA THR A 226 11.81 -10.89 -19.43
C THR A 226 11.06 -10.99 -18.11
N PHE A 227 9.78 -11.34 -18.23
CA PHE A 227 8.85 -11.50 -17.14
C PHE A 227 9.03 -12.86 -16.46
N ASP A 228 9.08 -12.87 -15.13
CA ASP A 228 9.14 -14.10 -14.35
C ASP A 228 7.80 -14.87 -14.45
N PRO A 229 7.79 -16.16 -14.83
CA PRO A 229 6.58 -16.99 -14.85
C PRO A 229 6.11 -17.46 -13.45
N ALA A 230 6.88 -17.21 -12.38
CA ALA A 230 6.47 -17.51 -11.01
C ALA A 230 5.15 -16.82 -10.64
N ASN A 231 4.41 -17.41 -9.69
CA ASN A 231 3.12 -16.89 -9.22
C ASN A 231 2.12 -16.63 -10.37
N GLY A 232 2.06 -17.57 -11.33
CA GLY A 232 1.23 -17.49 -12.54
C GLY A 232 1.79 -16.57 -13.63
N GLY A 233 2.81 -15.76 -13.30
CA GLY A 233 3.42 -14.79 -14.18
C GLY A 233 2.50 -13.62 -14.56
N TYR A 234 3.06 -12.69 -15.31
CA TYR A 234 2.37 -11.49 -15.78
C TYR A 234 2.56 -11.31 -17.29
N ARG A 235 1.72 -10.43 -17.85
CA ARG A 235 1.75 -10.03 -19.26
C ARG A 235 1.95 -8.52 -19.36
N LEU A 236 2.39 -8.06 -20.52
CA LEU A 236 2.43 -6.63 -20.80
C LEU A 236 1.00 -6.07 -20.76
N PHE A 237 0.86 -4.88 -20.20
CA PHE A 237 -0.40 -4.16 -20.13
C PHE A 237 -0.24 -2.79 -20.77
N ASN A 238 -1.04 -2.52 -21.80
CA ASN A 238 -1.20 -1.22 -22.42
C ASN A 238 -2.69 -0.92 -22.46
N ASP A 239 -3.14 0.09 -21.73
CA ASP A 239 -4.56 0.42 -21.61
C ASP A 239 -5.13 0.89 -22.97
N PRO A 240 -6.12 0.18 -23.56
CA PRO A 240 -6.71 0.56 -24.83
C PRO A 240 -7.54 1.85 -24.73
N ASN A 241 -8.06 2.18 -23.55
CA ASN A 241 -9.01 3.28 -23.32
C ASN A 241 -8.37 4.49 -22.62
N GLY A 242 -7.27 4.30 -21.88
CA GLY A 242 -6.53 5.34 -21.17
C GLY A 242 -5.09 5.53 -21.69
N ALA A 243 -4.71 6.78 -21.96
CA ALA A 243 -3.34 7.10 -22.39
C ALA A 243 -2.28 6.99 -21.27
N TRP A 244 -2.70 6.86 -20.01
CA TRP A 244 -1.82 6.98 -18.84
C TRP A 244 -1.20 5.65 -18.38
N GLN A 245 -1.79 4.49 -18.71
CA GLN A 245 -1.21 3.15 -18.52
C GLN A 245 -0.70 2.54 -19.85
N ARG A 246 0.13 3.29 -20.58
CA ARG A 246 0.77 2.82 -21.81
C ARG A 246 2.28 2.87 -21.72
N THR A 247 2.94 1.96 -22.43
CA THR A 247 4.39 1.94 -22.59
C THR A 247 4.87 3.17 -23.35
N ARG A 248 5.87 3.86 -22.80
CA ARG A 248 6.52 5.03 -23.42
C ARG A 248 7.97 5.15 -23.00
N LEU A 249 8.75 5.82 -23.84
CA LEU A 249 10.09 6.28 -23.54
C LEU A 249 10.03 7.74 -23.11
N LEU A 250 10.63 8.08 -21.98
CA LEU A 250 10.92 9.46 -21.57
C LEU A 250 12.41 9.73 -21.76
N LYS A 251 12.76 10.94 -22.19
CA LYS A 251 14.15 11.39 -22.39
C LYS A 251 14.39 12.73 -21.72
N TRP A 252 15.53 12.85 -21.05
CA TRP A 252 16.16 14.08 -20.60
C TRP A 252 17.45 14.27 -21.41
N ASN A 253 17.83 15.52 -21.73
CA ASN A 253 18.95 15.79 -22.64
C ASN A 253 20.33 15.56 -22.01
N SER A 254 20.40 15.60 -20.68
CA SER A 254 21.61 15.35 -19.89
C SER A 254 21.30 14.56 -18.61
N LEU A 255 22.34 14.02 -17.98
CA LEU A 255 22.25 13.46 -16.62
C LEU A 255 21.81 14.53 -15.59
N GLU A 256 22.24 15.78 -15.79
CA GLU A 256 21.91 16.91 -14.91
C GLU A 256 20.43 17.28 -14.98
N ASP A 257 19.84 17.34 -16.18
CA ASP A 257 18.40 17.56 -16.38
C ASP A 257 17.57 16.50 -15.64
N PHE A 258 18.00 15.23 -15.72
CA PHE A 258 17.33 14.12 -15.02
C PHE A 258 17.47 14.23 -13.50
N GLN A 259 18.67 14.53 -12.98
CA GLN A 259 18.91 14.67 -11.54
C GLN A 259 18.10 15.82 -10.91
N ASN A 260 17.93 16.91 -11.66
CA ASN A 260 17.15 18.09 -11.28
C ASN A 260 15.62 17.91 -11.43
N ASP A 261 15.14 16.77 -11.92
CA ASP A 261 13.71 16.44 -12.06
C ASP A 261 13.28 15.24 -11.18
N PRO A 262 13.34 15.36 -9.84
CA PRO A 262 12.97 14.28 -8.91
C PRO A 262 11.53 13.78 -9.07
N LYS A 263 10.63 14.59 -9.65
CA LYS A 263 9.22 14.24 -9.92
C LYS A 263 9.01 13.53 -11.27
N ARG A 264 9.97 13.63 -12.20
CA ARG A 264 9.92 13.07 -13.56
C ARG A 264 8.82 13.68 -14.43
N GLU A 265 8.58 14.97 -14.23
CA GLU A 265 7.51 15.75 -14.89
C GLU A 265 8.06 16.69 -15.97
N ASN A 266 9.39 16.86 -16.05
CA ASN A 266 10.10 17.86 -16.85
C ASN A 266 11.06 17.20 -17.88
N PHE A 267 10.67 16.06 -18.44
CA PHE A 267 11.38 15.41 -19.55
C PHE A 267 11.37 16.30 -20.81
N ALA A 268 12.44 16.19 -21.61
CA ALA A 268 12.57 16.89 -22.88
C ALA A 268 11.67 16.27 -23.98
N GLU A 269 11.57 14.94 -24.01
CA GLU A 269 10.73 14.21 -24.97
C GLU A 269 9.97 13.07 -24.28
N LYS A 270 8.70 12.87 -24.65
CA LYS A 270 7.93 11.65 -24.38
C LYS A 270 7.55 11.02 -25.71
N VAL A 271 7.95 9.77 -25.91
CA VAL A 271 7.77 9.03 -27.15
C VAL A 271 6.96 7.77 -26.88
N ASP A 272 5.75 7.73 -27.42
CA ASP A 272 4.91 6.52 -27.40
C ASP A 272 5.45 5.51 -28.43
N VAL A 273 5.13 4.22 -28.29
CA VAL A 273 5.60 3.16 -29.21
C VAL A 273 5.20 3.47 -30.66
N GLY A 274 6.19 3.43 -31.57
CA GLY A 274 6.06 3.84 -32.98
C GLY A 274 6.38 5.32 -33.24
N GLY A 275 6.62 6.12 -32.20
CA GLY A 275 7.01 7.52 -32.32
C GLY A 275 8.47 7.73 -32.72
N SER A 276 8.78 8.91 -33.27
CA SER A 276 10.14 9.28 -33.67
C SER A 276 11.03 9.64 -32.47
N ILE A 277 12.29 9.23 -32.51
CA ILE A 277 13.32 9.61 -31.53
C ILE A 277 14.71 9.53 -32.17
N ASN A 278 15.59 10.49 -31.87
CA ASN A 278 17.00 10.51 -32.32
C ASN A 278 17.19 10.22 -33.83
N GLY A 279 16.29 10.71 -34.68
CA GLY A 279 16.34 10.51 -36.14
C GLY A 279 15.79 9.17 -36.67
N GLY A 280 15.34 8.27 -35.78
CA GLY A 280 14.64 7.03 -36.14
C GLY A 280 13.36 6.86 -35.32
N THR A 281 13.05 5.62 -34.92
CA THR A 281 11.76 5.25 -34.30
C THR A 281 11.98 4.46 -33.01
N PHE A 282 11.18 4.73 -31.99
CA PHE A 282 11.04 3.88 -30.81
C PHE A 282 10.11 2.70 -31.14
N THR A 283 10.67 1.50 -31.23
CA THR A 283 9.93 0.27 -31.56
C THR A 283 9.81 -0.63 -30.33
N MET A 284 8.75 -1.43 -30.27
CA MET A 284 8.63 -2.50 -29.28
C MET A 284 7.85 -3.67 -29.86
N THR A 285 8.36 -4.88 -29.61
CA THR A 285 7.79 -6.15 -30.06
C THR A 285 7.62 -7.06 -28.86
N GLU A 286 6.40 -7.50 -28.58
CA GLU A 286 6.14 -8.47 -27.50
C GLU A 286 6.76 -9.84 -27.83
N THR A 287 7.23 -10.53 -26.79
CA THR A 287 7.68 -11.91 -26.84
C THR A 287 6.76 -12.78 -25.98
N ALA A 288 6.91 -14.11 -26.01
CA ALA A 288 6.06 -15.02 -25.23
C ALA A 288 6.06 -14.71 -23.70
N ASN A 289 7.16 -14.16 -23.18
CA ASN A 289 7.38 -13.89 -21.76
C ASN A 289 7.96 -12.48 -21.53
N GLY A 290 7.62 -11.48 -22.34
CA GLY A 290 8.27 -10.17 -22.23
C GLY A 290 8.13 -9.30 -23.47
N PHE A 291 9.15 -8.50 -23.75
CA PHE A 291 9.27 -7.72 -24.98
C PHE A 291 10.72 -7.40 -25.33
N VAL A 292 10.95 -7.03 -26.60
CA VAL A 292 12.17 -6.34 -27.03
C VAL A 292 11.77 -4.94 -27.49
N ALA A 293 12.33 -3.92 -26.85
CA ALA A 293 12.18 -2.52 -27.23
C ALA A 293 13.50 -1.98 -27.78
N SER A 294 13.46 -1.08 -28.77
CA SER A 294 14.67 -0.47 -29.31
C SER A 294 14.46 0.94 -29.85
N PHE A 295 15.51 1.75 -29.82
CA PHE A 295 15.54 3.10 -30.39
C PHE A 295 16.98 3.53 -30.71
N PRO A 296 17.21 4.44 -31.68
CA PRO A 296 18.55 4.97 -31.96
C PRO A 296 19.12 5.71 -30.75
N ASN A 297 20.42 5.53 -30.52
CA ASN A 297 21.16 6.24 -29.48
C ASN A 297 21.51 7.67 -29.95
N SER A 298 21.62 8.66 -29.05
CA SER A 298 21.97 10.03 -29.46
C SER A 298 23.48 10.31 -29.55
N GLY A 299 24.32 9.47 -28.92
CA GLY A 299 25.77 9.62 -28.85
C GLY A 299 26.27 10.72 -27.90
N GLY A 300 25.41 11.23 -27.00
CA GLY A 300 25.66 12.30 -26.05
C GLY A 300 25.43 11.90 -24.59
N ASP A 301 24.71 12.75 -23.85
CA ASP A 301 24.53 12.63 -22.39
C ASP A 301 23.09 12.31 -21.94
N ALA A 302 22.23 11.87 -22.85
CA ALA A 302 20.82 11.74 -22.51
C ALA A 302 20.57 10.70 -21.40
N TYR A 303 19.49 10.89 -20.66
CA TYR A 303 18.99 9.90 -19.73
C TYR A 303 17.62 9.45 -20.22
N TYR A 304 17.42 8.14 -20.40
CA TYR A 304 16.12 7.61 -20.78
C TYR A 304 15.47 6.83 -19.64
N LEU A 305 14.14 6.86 -19.63
CA LEU A 305 13.31 6.05 -18.75
C LEU A 305 12.25 5.34 -19.60
N LEU A 306 12.41 4.04 -19.78
CA LEU A 306 11.37 3.21 -20.38
C LEU A 306 10.35 2.86 -19.27
N LYS A 307 9.15 3.41 -19.38
CA LYS A 307 8.07 3.22 -18.40
C LYS A 307 6.92 2.44 -19.03
N TYR A 308 6.53 1.35 -18.38
CA TYR A 308 5.49 0.44 -18.85
C TYR A 308 4.77 -0.22 -17.68
N TYR A 309 3.76 -1.03 -18.01
CA TYR A 309 2.85 -1.64 -17.06
C TYR A 309 2.71 -3.13 -17.36
N THR A 310 2.48 -3.92 -16.33
CA THR A 310 2.16 -5.34 -16.46
C THR A 310 0.96 -5.71 -15.61
N GLU A 311 0.24 -6.74 -16.04
CA GLU A 311 -0.92 -7.28 -15.34
C GLU A 311 -0.70 -8.77 -15.07
N LEU A 312 -1.04 -9.25 -13.87
CA LEU A 312 -0.97 -10.67 -13.54
C LEU A 312 -1.86 -11.49 -14.46
N LYS A 313 -1.36 -12.63 -14.93
CA LYS A 313 -2.17 -13.62 -15.67
C LYS A 313 -3.23 -14.26 -14.75
N VAL A 314 -2.94 -14.34 -13.45
CA VAL A 314 -3.85 -14.81 -12.40
C VAL A 314 -3.87 -13.77 -11.27
N PRO A 315 -4.87 -12.88 -11.18
CA PRO A 315 -4.95 -11.83 -10.15
C PRO A 315 -4.84 -12.36 -8.71
N ALA A 316 -5.43 -13.54 -8.43
CA ALA A 316 -5.38 -14.19 -7.12
C ALA A 316 -3.96 -14.59 -6.66
N SER A 317 -2.96 -14.57 -7.55
CA SER A 317 -1.55 -14.84 -7.20
C SER A 317 -0.85 -13.64 -6.54
N ALA A 318 -1.49 -12.47 -6.48
CA ALA A 318 -1.10 -11.34 -5.63
C ALA A 318 -1.37 -11.59 -4.12
N SER A 319 -1.12 -12.81 -3.64
CA SER A 319 -1.18 -13.17 -2.24
C SER A 319 0.01 -12.60 -1.46
N VAL A 320 -0.22 -12.32 -0.17
CA VAL A 320 0.84 -11.96 0.78
C VAL A 320 1.99 -12.96 0.75
N GLY A 321 3.22 -12.47 0.72
CA GLY A 321 4.45 -13.26 0.60
C GLY A 321 4.86 -13.57 -0.84
N SER A 322 3.97 -13.43 -1.83
CA SER A 322 4.32 -13.59 -3.25
C SER A 322 5.37 -12.58 -3.67
N ALA A 323 6.41 -13.04 -4.37
CA ALA A 323 7.43 -12.20 -4.97
C ALA A 323 7.32 -12.23 -6.50
N PHE A 324 7.37 -11.06 -7.13
CA PHE A 324 7.34 -10.88 -8.57
C PHE A 324 8.68 -10.27 -9.01
N LYS A 325 9.58 -11.09 -9.54
CA LYS A 325 10.82 -10.63 -10.16
C LYS A 325 10.55 -10.16 -11.59
N ASN A 326 11.27 -9.15 -12.05
CA ASN A 326 11.37 -8.78 -13.46
C ASN A 326 12.82 -8.43 -13.82
N THR A 327 13.25 -8.77 -15.03
CA THR A 327 14.63 -8.61 -15.51
C THR A 327 14.66 -7.91 -16.86
N ALA A 328 15.38 -6.79 -16.94
CA ALA A 328 15.71 -6.09 -18.18
C ALA A 328 17.19 -6.32 -18.54
N VAL A 329 17.49 -6.51 -19.82
CA VAL A 329 18.85 -6.47 -20.36
C VAL A 329 18.94 -5.29 -21.33
N VAL A 330 19.75 -4.29 -20.99
CA VAL A 330 19.93 -3.07 -21.77
C VAL A 330 21.34 -3.07 -22.38
N ASN A 331 21.47 -3.46 -23.65
CA ASN A 331 22.76 -3.66 -24.33
C ASN A 331 23.80 -4.35 -23.41
N ASP A 332 23.51 -5.61 -23.08
CA ASP A 332 24.29 -6.49 -22.19
C ASP A 332 24.33 -6.10 -20.69
N GLN A 333 23.78 -4.95 -20.29
CA GLN A 333 23.64 -4.59 -18.87
C GLN A 333 22.36 -5.18 -18.28
N VAL A 334 22.50 -6.15 -17.38
CA VAL A 334 21.38 -6.75 -16.64
C VAL A 334 20.93 -5.83 -15.50
N ALA A 335 19.63 -5.55 -15.45
CA ALA A 335 18.97 -4.78 -14.41
C ALA A 335 17.72 -5.53 -13.91
N GLU A 336 17.64 -5.83 -12.62
CA GLU A 336 16.59 -6.67 -12.05
C GLU A 336 15.89 -5.98 -10.87
N LYS A 337 14.61 -6.30 -10.66
CA LYS A 337 13.84 -5.84 -9.50
C LYS A 337 12.84 -6.93 -9.10
N SER A 338 12.77 -7.20 -7.80
CA SER A 338 11.72 -8.02 -7.20
C SER A 338 10.77 -7.15 -6.37
N ILE A 339 9.47 -7.39 -6.52
CA ILE A 339 8.41 -6.73 -5.74
C ILE A 339 7.73 -7.81 -4.91
N VAL A 340 7.73 -7.66 -3.58
CA VAL A 340 7.07 -8.58 -2.65
C VAL A 340 5.72 -7.99 -2.24
N ILE A 341 4.67 -8.81 -2.27
CA ILE A 341 3.37 -8.44 -1.72
C ILE A 341 3.43 -8.59 -0.20
N ASN A 342 3.50 -7.48 0.50
CA ASN A 342 3.51 -7.46 1.97
C ASN A 342 2.07 -7.45 2.51
N THR A 343 1.85 -8.03 3.70
CA THR A 343 0.61 -7.83 4.44
C THR A 343 0.47 -6.35 4.78
N ALA A 344 -0.67 -5.73 4.45
CA ALA A 344 -0.88 -4.33 4.83
C ALA A 344 -1.25 -4.16 6.31
N GLY A 345 -1.40 -5.23 7.10
CA GLY A 345 -1.57 -5.14 8.55
C GLY A 345 -1.67 -6.50 9.23
N TRP A 346 -1.59 -6.50 10.56
CA TRP A 346 -1.75 -7.64 11.45
C TRP A 346 -2.07 -7.14 12.87
N GLY A 347 -2.35 -8.02 13.82
CA GLY A 347 -2.36 -7.61 15.22
C GLY A 347 -2.35 -8.77 16.21
N ASP A 348 -1.96 -8.45 17.43
CA ASP A 348 -2.01 -9.31 18.61
C ASP A 348 -2.93 -8.73 19.67
N VAL A 349 -3.44 -9.60 20.54
CA VAL A 349 -4.33 -9.24 21.65
C VAL A 349 -4.16 -10.22 22.81
N ASP A 350 -4.30 -9.71 24.03
CA ASP A 350 -4.47 -10.48 25.26
C ASP A 350 -5.78 -10.05 25.93
N ALA A 351 -6.51 -10.99 26.54
CA ALA A 351 -7.83 -10.73 27.11
C ALA A 351 -8.18 -11.69 28.26
N ASP A 352 -8.82 -11.14 29.30
CA ASP A 352 -9.31 -11.93 30.42
C ASP A 352 -10.48 -12.82 29.98
N LYS A 353 -10.53 -14.07 30.45
CA LYS A 353 -11.75 -14.88 30.33
C LYS A 353 -12.82 -14.35 31.29
N LYS A 354 -14.00 -14.03 30.74
CA LYS A 354 -15.18 -13.65 31.51
C LYS A 354 -15.48 -14.70 32.55
N LYS A 355 -15.62 -14.25 33.81
CA LYS A 355 -16.02 -15.14 34.89
C LYS A 355 -17.47 -15.56 34.66
N THR A 356 -17.70 -16.86 34.45
CA THR A 356 -19.05 -17.43 34.54
C THR A 356 -19.61 -17.03 35.92
N PRO A 357 -20.78 -16.37 36.01
CA PRO A 357 -21.35 -16.05 37.30
C PRO A 357 -21.65 -17.36 38.03
N THR A 358 -20.94 -17.61 39.13
CA THR A 358 -21.26 -18.72 40.03
C THR A 358 -22.72 -18.55 40.44
N PRO A 359 -23.60 -19.54 40.25
CA PRO A 359 -24.99 -19.39 40.65
C PRO A 359 -25.03 -19.08 42.14
N THR A 360 -25.64 -17.94 42.50
CA THR A 360 -25.87 -17.58 43.90
C THR A 360 -26.56 -18.77 44.58
N PRO A 361 -26.01 -19.34 45.67
CA PRO A 361 -26.65 -20.47 46.32
C PRO A 361 -28.06 -20.05 46.71
N SER A 362 -29.05 -20.79 46.18
CA SER A 362 -30.45 -20.51 46.46
C SER A 362 -30.64 -20.48 47.97
N THR A 363 -31.11 -19.34 48.50
CA THR A 363 -31.42 -19.20 49.91
C THR A 363 -32.37 -20.32 50.31
N THR A 364 -31.91 -21.22 51.19
CA THR A 364 -32.75 -22.28 51.76
C THR A 364 -34.02 -21.68 52.31
N THR A 365 -35.17 -22.14 51.81
CA THR A 365 -36.49 -21.77 52.31
C THR A 365 -36.50 -21.97 53.83
N PRO A 366 -36.93 -20.98 54.63
CA PRO A 366 -36.97 -21.15 56.07
C PRO A 366 -37.93 -22.28 56.44
N GLU A 367 -37.51 -23.10 57.41
CA GLU A 367 -38.26 -24.23 57.95
C GLU A 367 -39.62 -23.76 58.50
N PRO A 368 -40.75 -24.44 58.17
CA PRO A 368 -42.06 -23.99 58.58
C PRO A 368 -42.28 -24.15 60.09
N THR A 369 -42.66 -23.04 60.74
CA THR A 369 -42.99 -23.00 62.17
C THR A 369 -44.11 -24.01 62.52
N PRO A 370 -43.95 -24.85 63.56
CA PRO A 370 -44.96 -25.84 63.91
C PRO A 370 -46.26 -25.17 64.39
N SER A 371 -47.35 -25.46 63.69
CA SER A 371 -48.70 -24.99 64.07
C SER A 371 -49.36 -25.96 65.06
N THR A 372 -50.17 -25.40 65.96
CA THR A 372 -50.78 -26.11 67.09
C THR A 372 -51.86 -27.12 66.68
N THR A 373 -52.04 -28.13 67.53
CA THR A 373 -53.03 -29.22 67.43
C THR A 373 -54.47 -28.76 67.17
N THR A 374 -55.12 -29.39 66.19
CA THR A 374 -56.57 -29.34 65.94
C THR A 374 -57.20 -30.67 66.38
N PRO A 375 -58.39 -30.69 67.02
CA PRO A 375 -58.96 -31.90 67.61
C PRO A 375 -59.54 -32.91 66.60
N GLU A 376 -59.74 -34.11 67.12
CA GLU A 376 -60.14 -35.36 66.45
C GLU A 376 -61.52 -35.31 65.74
N PRO A 377 -61.65 -35.85 64.52
CA PRO A 377 -62.94 -35.90 63.81
C PRO A 377 -63.79 -37.13 64.20
N THR A 378 -65.08 -36.90 64.46
CA THR A 378 -66.09 -37.95 64.62
C THR A 378 -66.40 -38.68 63.30
N PRO A 379 -66.75 -39.98 63.33
CA PRO A 379 -66.96 -40.77 62.12
C PRO A 379 -68.38 -40.65 61.56
N SER A 380 -68.55 -40.65 60.24
CA SER A 380 -69.82 -41.04 59.61
C SER A 380 -69.68 -41.52 58.16
N THR A 381 -70.21 -42.74 57.96
CA THR A 381 -70.93 -43.25 56.78
C THR A 381 -70.24 -43.31 55.40
N THR A 382 -70.09 -44.56 54.94
CA THR A 382 -69.83 -45.00 53.56
C THR A 382 -70.99 -44.74 52.57
N THR A 383 -70.64 -44.38 51.34
CA THR A 383 -71.46 -44.53 50.10
C THR A 383 -70.51 -44.63 48.89
N PRO A 384 -70.93 -45.12 47.70
CA PRO A 384 -70.15 -46.16 47.01
C PRO A 384 -69.25 -45.71 45.85
N GLU A 385 -68.42 -46.66 45.45
CA GLU A 385 -67.49 -46.73 44.32
C GLU A 385 -67.99 -46.07 43.00
N PRO A 386 -67.22 -45.15 42.40
CA PRO A 386 -67.45 -44.67 41.04
C PRO A 386 -66.88 -45.66 40.01
N THR A 387 -67.70 -45.98 39.00
CA THR A 387 -67.37 -46.83 37.84
C THR A 387 -66.20 -46.31 37.00
N PRO A 388 -65.41 -47.19 36.36
CA PRO A 388 -64.28 -46.80 35.52
C PRO A 388 -64.73 -46.25 34.16
N SER A 389 -64.55 -44.95 33.94
CA SER A 389 -64.75 -44.32 32.62
C SER A 389 -63.43 -44.25 31.84
N THR A 390 -63.28 -45.20 30.90
CA THR A 390 -62.55 -45.08 29.62
C THR A 390 -61.41 -44.06 29.52
N THR A 391 -60.17 -44.55 29.54
CA THR A 391 -59.01 -43.84 29.03
C THR A 391 -59.17 -43.54 27.54
N THR A 392 -59.10 -42.27 27.16
CA THR A 392 -58.89 -41.86 25.76
C THR A 392 -57.49 -42.31 25.33
N PRO A 393 -57.32 -43.06 24.22
CA PRO A 393 -56.00 -43.37 23.71
C PRO A 393 -55.28 -42.11 23.22
N GLU A 394 -54.04 -41.95 23.65
CA GLU A 394 -53.08 -41.00 23.11
C GLU A 394 -52.83 -41.30 21.62
N PRO A 395 -52.68 -40.29 20.74
CA PRO A 395 -52.48 -40.54 19.31
C PRO A 395 -51.13 -41.24 19.06
N GLU A 396 -51.16 -42.35 18.31
CA GLU A 396 -49.95 -43.03 17.85
C GLU A 396 -49.02 -42.05 17.11
N PRO A 397 -47.69 -42.09 17.37
CA PRO A 397 -46.75 -41.38 16.53
C PRO A 397 -46.74 -42.01 15.13
N THR A 398 -47.07 -41.20 14.11
CA THR A 398 -46.89 -41.59 12.71
C THR A 398 -45.45 -42.06 12.49
N PRO A 399 -45.22 -43.24 11.88
CA PRO A 399 -43.87 -43.70 11.60
C PRO A 399 -43.21 -42.75 10.61
N SER A 400 -42.19 -42.02 11.06
CA SER A 400 -41.29 -41.27 10.19
C SER A 400 -40.75 -42.22 9.12
N THR A 401 -40.90 -41.85 7.85
CA THR A 401 -40.33 -42.58 6.73
C THR A 401 -38.82 -42.73 6.94
N THR A 402 -38.37 -43.97 7.15
CA THR A 402 -36.95 -44.28 7.15
C THR A 402 -36.39 -43.99 5.76
N THR A 403 -35.54 -42.97 5.66
CA THR A 403 -34.64 -42.81 4.52
C THR A 403 -33.87 -44.11 4.36
N PRO A 404 -33.82 -44.73 3.16
CA PRO A 404 -33.08 -45.97 2.98
C PRO A 404 -31.61 -45.75 3.32
N GLU A 405 -31.08 -46.68 4.11
CA GLU A 405 -29.65 -46.77 4.45
C GLU A 405 -28.82 -46.78 3.15
N PRO A 406 -27.73 -45.99 3.05
CA PRO A 406 -26.93 -45.96 1.84
C PRO A 406 -26.37 -47.35 1.57
N THR A 407 -26.73 -47.93 0.42
CA THR A 407 -26.16 -49.18 -0.07
C THR A 407 -24.63 -49.11 0.00
N PRO A 408 -23.93 -50.11 0.55
CA PRO A 408 -22.49 -50.07 0.64
C PRO A 408 -21.91 -49.96 -0.77
N SER A 409 -21.20 -48.86 -1.04
CA SER A 409 -20.49 -48.66 -2.29
C SER A 409 -19.58 -49.84 -2.55
N THR A 410 -19.67 -50.36 -3.78
CA THR A 410 -18.84 -51.47 -4.28
C THR A 410 -17.38 -51.27 -3.90
N THR A 411 -16.77 -52.30 -3.32
CA THR A 411 -15.32 -52.38 -3.14
C THR A 411 -14.62 -52.02 -4.45
N THR A 412 -13.82 -50.96 -4.43
CA THR A 412 -12.90 -50.64 -5.53
C THR A 412 -12.09 -51.90 -5.85
N PRO A 413 -12.02 -52.34 -7.12
CA PRO A 413 -11.19 -53.49 -7.46
C PRO A 413 -9.75 -53.20 -7.07
N GLU A 414 -9.11 -54.19 -6.45
CA GLU A 414 -7.69 -54.19 -6.13
C GLU A 414 -6.89 -53.84 -7.39
N PRO A 415 -5.87 -52.95 -7.32
CA PRO A 415 -5.14 -52.55 -8.50
C PRO A 415 -4.47 -53.77 -9.13
N THR A 416 -4.89 -54.13 -10.33
CA THR A 416 -4.19 -55.11 -11.16
C THR A 416 -2.71 -54.74 -11.21
N PRO A 417 -1.78 -55.67 -10.96
CA PRO A 417 -0.36 -55.35 -10.97
C PRO A 417 0.01 -54.77 -12.32
N SER A 418 0.49 -53.53 -12.33
CA SER A 418 0.98 -52.88 -13.54
C SER A 418 1.98 -53.81 -14.21
N THR A 419 1.72 -54.14 -15.47
CA THR A 419 2.69 -54.82 -16.34
C THR A 419 4.01 -54.08 -16.23
N THR A 420 5.08 -54.79 -15.89
CA THR A 420 6.44 -54.28 -15.98
C THR A 420 6.64 -53.64 -17.33
N THR A 421 6.88 -52.32 -17.36
CA THR A 421 7.43 -51.64 -18.53
C THR A 421 8.63 -52.45 -18.98
N PRO A 422 8.74 -52.86 -20.27
CA PRO A 422 9.94 -53.52 -20.74
C PRO A 422 11.13 -52.61 -20.45
N GLU A 423 12.21 -53.20 -19.94
CA GLU A 423 13.50 -52.55 -19.79
C GLU A 423 13.83 -51.81 -21.09
N PRO A 424 14.29 -50.54 -21.03
CA PRO A 424 14.58 -49.80 -22.25
C PRO A 424 15.62 -50.59 -23.05
N THR A 425 15.24 -51.06 -24.23
CA THR A 425 16.19 -51.61 -25.20
C THR A 425 17.34 -50.62 -25.32
N PRO A 426 18.61 -51.06 -25.16
CA PRO A 426 19.73 -50.15 -25.21
C PRO A 426 19.67 -49.40 -26.52
N SER A 427 19.52 -48.08 -26.45
CA SER A 427 19.57 -47.21 -27.61
C SER A 427 20.85 -47.54 -28.36
N THR A 428 20.72 -47.98 -29.61
CA THR A 428 21.85 -48.13 -30.51
C THR A 428 22.61 -46.83 -30.49
N THR A 429 23.88 -46.87 -30.08
CA THR A 429 24.80 -45.75 -30.21
C THR A 429 24.83 -45.36 -31.67
N THR A 430 24.16 -44.25 -32.01
CA THR A 430 24.47 -43.52 -33.23
C THR A 430 25.97 -43.22 -33.17
N PRO A 431 26.77 -43.63 -34.17
CA PRO A 431 28.18 -43.33 -34.17
C PRO A 431 28.34 -41.80 -34.08
N GLU A 432 29.23 -41.38 -33.19
CA GLU A 432 29.71 -40.00 -33.10
C GLU A 432 30.08 -39.52 -34.51
N PRO A 433 29.62 -38.33 -34.96
CA PRO A 433 30.01 -37.81 -36.24
C PRO A 433 31.53 -37.64 -36.26
N GLU A 434 32.17 -38.37 -37.18
CA GLU A 434 33.62 -38.33 -37.39
C GLU A 434 34.08 -36.87 -37.53
N PRO A 435 35.13 -36.44 -36.80
CA PRO A 435 35.51 -35.04 -36.78
C PRO A 435 35.92 -34.58 -38.17
N THR A 436 35.11 -33.72 -38.79
CA THR A 436 35.49 -33.00 -40.01
C THR A 436 36.85 -32.34 -39.78
N PRO A 437 37.85 -32.59 -40.63
CA PRO A 437 39.17 -32.01 -40.46
C PRO A 437 39.06 -30.49 -40.56
N SER A 438 39.42 -29.80 -39.48
CA SER A 438 39.51 -28.33 -39.46
C SER A 438 40.45 -27.88 -40.57
N THR A 439 39.92 -27.18 -41.56
CA THR A 439 40.72 -26.43 -42.51
C THR A 439 41.44 -25.33 -41.75
N THR A 440 42.75 -25.50 -41.54
CA THR A 440 43.64 -24.46 -41.03
C THR A 440 43.69 -23.30 -42.02
N THR A 441 42.94 -22.24 -41.73
CA THR A 441 43.23 -20.92 -42.30
C THR A 441 44.65 -20.54 -41.88
N PRO A 442 45.56 -20.22 -42.82
CA PRO A 442 46.91 -19.80 -42.46
C PRO A 442 46.87 -18.48 -41.67
N GLU A 443 47.71 -18.43 -40.64
CA GLU A 443 48.01 -17.24 -39.85
C GLU A 443 48.55 -16.12 -40.77
N PRO A 444 48.13 -14.85 -40.61
CA PRO A 444 48.70 -13.76 -41.38
C PRO A 444 50.17 -13.54 -41.03
N GLU A 445 51.04 -13.48 -42.03
CA GLU A 445 52.48 -13.22 -41.84
C GLU A 445 52.73 -11.93 -41.04
N PRO A 446 53.72 -11.91 -40.13
CA PRO A 446 54.13 -10.68 -39.46
C PRO A 446 54.79 -9.72 -40.47
N THR A 447 54.21 -8.53 -40.61
CA THR A 447 54.81 -7.43 -41.37
C THR A 447 56.21 -7.09 -40.83
N PRO A 448 57.23 -6.93 -41.68
CA PRO A 448 58.58 -6.62 -41.22
C PRO A 448 58.68 -5.17 -40.73
N SER A 449 59.10 -5.00 -39.47
CA SER A 449 59.43 -3.69 -38.90
C SER A 449 60.61 -3.04 -39.64
N THR A 450 60.37 -1.87 -40.24
CA THR A 450 61.44 -1.06 -40.83
C THR A 450 62.36 -0.47 -39.77
N THR A 451 63.63 -0.85 -39.81
CA THR A 451 64.73 -0.28 -39.02
C THR A 451 65.37 0.92 -39.72
N THR A 452 65.44 2.07 -39.06
CA THR A 452 66.33 3.21 -39.40
C THR A 452 66.63 4.02 -38.12
N PRO A 453 67.75 4.75 -38.02
CA PRO A 453 68.82 4.23 -37.16
C PRO A 453 69.23 5.18 -36.03
N GLU A 454 69.97 4.62 -35.08
CA GLU A 454 70.66 5.34 -34.02
C GLU A 454 71.77 6.25 -34.60
N SER A 455 71.98 7.42 -33.99
CA SER A 455 73.12 8.29 -34.27
C SER A 455 73.60 8.96 -32.99
N THR A 456 74.91 8.86 -32.77
CA THR A 456 75.67 9.16 -31.55
C THR A 456 75.78 10.66 -31.19
N PRO A 457 76.14 10.99 -29.94
CA PRO A 457 76.05 12.36 -29.41
C PRO A 457 77.21 13.28 -29.83
N SER A 458 77.05 14.59 -29.58
CA SER A 458 78.14 15.57 -29.61
C SER A 458 77.89 16.72 -28.63
N THR A 459 79.00 17.32 -28.18
CA THR A 459 79.16 18.02 -26.90
C THR A 459 79.23 19.56 -27.01
N THR A 460 79.36 20.20 -25.85
CA THR A 460 80.01 21.53 -25.58
C THR A 460 79.23 22.84 -25.83
N SER A 461 78.79 23.45 -24.72
CA SER A 461 79.16 24.79 -24.18
C SER A 461 79.10 26.09 -25.04
N PRO A 462 79.10 27.32 -24.42
CA PRO A 462 79.17 27.63 -22.99
C PRO A 462 78.14 28.64 -22.43
N GLU A 463 78.19 28.75 -21.10
CA GLU A 463 77.69 29.82 -20.24
C GLU A 463 78.40 31.19 -20.47
N PRO A 464 77.78 32.30 -20.03
CA PRO A 464 78.53 33.28 -19.24
C PRO A 464 77.85 33.67 -17.92
N GLU A 465 78.68 33.85 -16.90
CA GLU A 465 78.32 34.13 -15.49
C GLU A 465 78.54 35.65 -15.14
N PRO A 466 78.64 36.14 -13.88
CA PRO A 466 77.58 36.93 -13.24
C PRO A 466 77.95 38.38 -12.84
N SER A 467 76.97 39.14 -12.30
CA SER A 467 77.14 40.32 -11.40
C SER A 467 75.77 40.64 -10.77
N VAL A 468 75.45 40.53 -9.46
CA VAL A 468 76.06 40.96 -8.17
C VAL A 468 75.45 42.27 -7.62
N SER A 469 75.02 42.22 -6.33
CA SER A 469 74.64 43.34 -5.42
C SER A 469 73.28 44.06 -5.63
N THR A 470 72.50 44.47 -4.60
CA THR A 470 72.62 44.37 -3.12
C THR A 470 71.29 44.66 -2.39
N SER A 471 71.06 43.97 -1.27
CA SER A 471 70.56 44.48 0.05
C SER A 471 69.42 45.52 0.15
N SER A 472 68.38 45.22 0.94
CA SER A 472 68.20 45.76 2.32
C SER A 472 66.74 45.99 2.79
N ALA A 473 66.54 45.81 4.11
CA ALA A 473 65.52 46.41 4.99
C ALA A 473 64.03 46.03 4.89
N ALA A 474 63.55 45.45 6.00
CA ALA A 474 62.16 45.47 6.49
C ALA A 474 61.96 46.69 7.45
N PRO A 475 60.92 46.75 8.30
CA PRO A 475 59.48 46.91 8.01
C PRO A 475 58.88 48.16 8.70
N LYS A 476 57.64 48.61 8.34
CA LYS A 476 56.82 49.37 9.31
C LYS A 476 55.29 49.39 9.09
N VAL A 477 54.64 49.32 10.25
CA VAL A 477 53.22 49.27 10.62
C VAL A 477 52.46 50.59 10.34
N LEU A 478 51.17 50.54 9.93
CA LEU A 478 49.99 51.06 10.67
C LEU A 478 48.68 51.17 9.84
N ALA A 479 47.56 51.36 10.53
CA ALA A 479 46.17 51.13 10.07
C ALA A 479 45.38 52.43 9.74
N HIS A 480 44.05 52.25 9.57
CA HIS A 480 42.91 53.20 9.62
C HIS A 480 42.22 53.50 8.26
N THR A 481 40.90 53.61 8.06
CA THR A 481 39.60 53.32 8.75
C THR A 481 38.46 53.79 7.82
N GLY A 482 37.24 53.29 7.99
CA GLY A 482 35.98 53.82 7.41
C GLY A 482 34.95 52.70 7.26
N ALA A 483 33.86 52.55 8.02
CA ALA A 483 32.83 53.49 8.50
C ALA A 483 32.02 54.11 7.32
N SER A 484 30.68 54.09 7.29
CA SER A 484 29.71 54.10 8.41
C SER A 484 28.37 53.37 8.16
N THR A 485 27.61 53.24 9.24
CA THR A 485 26.16 52.97 9.37
C THR A 485 25.29 54.14 8.80
N ALA A 486 23.95 54.22 8.79
CA ALA A 486 22.88 53.55 9.54
C ALA A 486 21.44 53.80 8.98
N VAL A 487 20.43 53.08 9.53
CA VAL A 487 19.03 53.51 9.87
C VAL A 487 17.93 53.70 8.78
N VAL A 488 17.02 52.70 8.75
CA VAL A 488 15.53 52.69 8.83
C VAL A 488 14.74 54.03 8.78
N LEU A 489 13.63 54.07 7.99
CA LEU A 489 12.29 54.56 8.43
C LEU A 489 11.14 54.19 7.46
N ILE A 490 9.88 54.42 7.89
CA ILE A 490 8.65 53.71 7.47
C ILE A 490 7.55 54.66 6.93
N ALA A 491 6.85 54.25 5.85
CA ALA A 491 5.42 54.52 5.50
C ALA A 491 5.10 53.82 4.17
N GLY A 492 3.88 53.35 3.81
CA GLY A 492 2.55 53.45 4.42
C GLY A 492 1.50 53.85 3.35
N VAL A 493 0.27 53.31 3.41
CA VAL A 493 -0.92 53.50 2.50
C VAL A 493 -0.98 52.52 1.30
N LEU A 494 -2.12 51.98 0.81
CA LEU A 494 -3.46 51.51 1.25
C LEU A 494 -4.32 51.34 -0.03
N ALA A 495 -5.33 50.44 -0.01
CA ALA A 495 -6.28 50.11 -1.10
C ALA A 495 -5.69 49.41 -2.35
N GLY A 496 -6.40 48.54 -3.09
CA GLY A 496 -7.75 47.98 -2.93
C GLY A 496 -8.26 47.35 -4.25
N THR A 497 -9.39 46.62 -4.18
CA THR A 497 -10.26 46.09 -5.28
C THR A 497 -10.04 44.68 -5.89
N LEU A 498 -11.18 43.95 -5.83
CA LEU A 498 -11.74 42.86 -6.63
C LEU A 498 -11.01 42.28 -7.87
N GLY A 499 -10.73 40.98 -7.79
CA GLY A 499 -11.36 39.88 -8.57
C GLY A 499 -11.77 40.03 -10.06
N ALA A 500 -11.36 39.04 -10.87
CA ALA A 500 -12.08 38.61 -12.07
C ALA A 500 -11.86 37.11 -12.36
N MET A 501 -12.96 36.34 -12.47
CA MET A 501 -12.94 35.05 -13.17
C MET A 501 -12.95 35.30 -14.68
N ILE A 502 -12.18 34.56 -15.48
CA ILE A 502 -12.57 34.27 -16.88
C ILE A 502 -12.43 32.77 -17.15
N SER A 503 -13.57 32.10 -17.20
CA SER A 503 -13.71 30.80 -17.84
C SER A 503 -13.59 30.97 -19.36
N ARG A 504 -12.85 30.10 -20.04
CA ARG A 504 -12.83 30.06 -21.52
C ARG A 504 -13.29 28.70 -22.03
N ARG A 505 -14.60 28.59 -22.26
CA ARG A 505 -15.18 27.55 -23.12
C ARG A 505 -14.51 27.60 -24.50
N ARG A 506 -14.21 26.44 -25.07
CA ARG A 506 -14.30 26.22 -26.52
C ARG A 506 -15.23 25.03 -26.75
N ALA A 507 -16.34 25.32 -27.40
CA ALA A 507 -17.12 24.35 -28.14
C ALA A 507 -17.20 24.90 -29.57
N GLN A 508 -16.63 24.14 -30.50
CA GLN A 508 -16.90 24.08 -31.93
C GLN A 508 -16.57 22.66 -32.36
#